data_AF-A0A2N7IEA4-F1
#
_entry.id   AF-A0A2N7IEA4-F1
#
_cell.length_a   1.000
_cell.length_b   1.000
_cell.length_c   1.000
_cell.angle_alpha   90.00
_cell.angle_beta   90.00
_cell.angle_gamma   90.00
#
_symmetry.space_group_name_H-M   'P 1'
#
loop_
_entity.id
_entity.type
_entity.pdbx_description
1 polymer ?
#
loop_
_entity_poly.entity_id
_entity_poly.type
_entity_poly.pdbx_seq_one_letter_code
_entity_poly.pdbx_strand_id
1 'polypeptide(L)'
;MAITKENAKEMQRLATQSRVANVKARDAFNDALTKEPELIAKLIGSNSEQLASTKLGGEWLLNSAQSILVNSILEQQKQAHKLELEQLKVNLKTTDTIEIKTHPDLSDSKRAWSFDELVNTYVMSNTSSRELLALFSQNKSDEPPIDEQNRLLEIWRAFNG
;
A
#
# COMPACT_ATOMS: atom_id res chain seq x y z
N MET A 1 25.84 9.97 -10.18
CA MET A 1 26.00 11.33 -9.63
C MET A 1 26.80 11.20 -8.33
N ALA A 2 28.02 11.73 -8.25
CA ALA A 2 28.90 11.51 -7.10
C ALA A 2 28.50 12.42 -5.93
N ILE A 3 28.31 11.85 -4.74
CA ILE A 3 28.04 12.60 -3.51
C ILE A 3 29.29 13.39 -3.14
N THR A 4 29.22 14.72 -3.20
CA THR A 4 30.30 15.60 -2.77
C THR A 4 30.43 15.57 -1.24
N LYS A 5 31.63 15.84 -0.71
CA LYS A 5 31.92 15.81 0.74
C LYS A 5 31.02 16.76 1.55
N GLU A 6 30.66 17.90 0.96
CA GLU A 6 29.69 18.86 1.53
C GLU A 6 28.28 18.27 1.60
N ASN A 7 27.80 17.61 0.54
CA ASN A 7 26.47 16.98 0.52
C ASN A 7 26.37 15.82 1.52
N ALA A 8 27.46 15.08 1.74
CA ALA A 8 27.52 14.03 2.75
C ALA A 8 27.38 14.58 4.18
N LYS A 9 28.05 15.70 4.48
CA LYS A 9 27.94 16.38 5.79
C LYS A 9 26.55 16.96 6.03
N GLU A 10 25.96 17.59 5.00
CA GLU A 10 24.60 18.15 5.08
C GLU A 10 23.58 17.04 5.36
N MET A 11 23.65 15.92 4.63
CA MET A 11 22.77 14.77 4.86
C MET A 11 22.98 14.13 6.24
N GLN A 12 24.22 14.04 6.72
CA GLN A 12 24.50 13.53 8.06
C GLN A 12 23.90 14.44 9.15
N ARG A 13 23.97 15.77 8.97
CA ARG A 13 23.37 16.74 9.88
C ARG A 13 21.84 16.60 9.92
N LEU A 14 21.20 16.54 8.75
CA LEU A 14 19.75 16.36 8.63
C LEU A 14 19.28 15.03 9.23
N ALA A 15 20.00 13.93 8.98
CA ALA A 15 19.71 12.63 9.56
C ALA A 15 19.84 12.64 11.09
N THR A 16 20.84 13.35 11.63
CA THR A 16 21.05 13.48 13.07
C THR A 16 19.94 14.32 13.71
N GLN A 17 19.55 15.45 13.10
CA GLN A 17 18.43 16.27 13.58
C GLN A 17 17.11 15.51 13.58
N SER A 18 16.84 14.73 12.52
CA SER A 18 15.66 13.87 12.44
C SER A 18 15.65 12.81 13.53
N ARG A 19 16.79 12.14 13.80
CA ARG A 19 16.91 11.16 14.89
C ARG A 19 16.64 11.79 16.26
N VAL A 20 17.19 12.97 16.54
CA VAL A 20 16.97 13.66 17.83
C VAL A 20 15.51 14.08 18.01
N ALA A 21 14.86 14.58 16.95
CA ALA A 21 13.44 14.94 17.00
C ALA A 21 12.56 13.71 17.26
N ASN A 22 12.89 12.57 16.64
CA ASN A 22 12.14 11.33 16.80
C ASN A 22 12.30 10.73 18.21
N VAL A 23 13.51 10.77 18.79
CA VAL A 23 13.74 10.36 20.18
C VAL A 23 12.93 11.23 21.14
N LYS A 24 12.96 12.57 20.99
CA LYS A 24 12.15 13.47 21.82
C LYS A 24 10.65 13.22 21.71
N ALA A 25 10.15 12.96 20.50
CA ALA A 25 8.74 12.65 20.28
C ALA A 25 8.36 11.31 20.93
N ARG A 26 9.25 10.30 20.84
CA ARG A 26 9.04 8.99 21.46
C ARG A 26 9.05 9.05 22.98
N ASP A 27 9.98 9.83 23.56
CA ASP A 27 10.07 10.02 24.99
C ASP A 27 8.86 10.81 25.52
N ALA A 28 8.42 11.87 24.82
CA ALA A 28 7.20 12.60 25.17
C ALA A 28 5.93 11.73 25.07
N PHE A 29 5.87 10.85 24.07
CA PHE A 29 4.77 9.89 23.91
C PHE A 29 4.77 8.84 25.03
N ASN A 30 5.94 8.30 25.39
CA ASN A 30 6.08 7.36 26.51
C ASN A 30 5.75 8.03 27.85
N ASP A 31 6.14 9.29 28.05
CA ASP A 31 5.79 10.08 29.24
C ASP A 31 4.28 10.32 29.33
N ALA A 32 3.61 10.63 28.20
CA ALA A 32 2.16 10.77 28.15
C ALA A 32 1.44 9.44 28.47
N LEU A 33 1.93 8.34 27.89
CA LEU A 33 1.40 6.99 28.15
C LEU A 33 1.62 6.48 29.57
N THR A 34 2.57 7.04 30.33
CA THR A 34 2.85 6.59 31.70
C THR A 34 2.23 7.52 32.75
N LYS A 35 2.30 8.84 32.55
CA LYS A 35 1.81 9.82 33.53
C LYS A 35 0.29 9.96 33.53
N GLU A 36 -0.38 9.90 32.37
CA GLU A 36 -1.85 10.02 32.33
C GLU A 36 -2.55 8.81 32.97
N PRO A 37 -2.14 7.55 32.71
CA PRO A 37 -2.75 6.41 33.37
C PRO A 37 -2.47 6.35 34.86
N GLU A 38 -1.30 6.81 35.34
CA GLU A 38 -1.02 6.90 36.77
C GLU A 38 -1.88 7.97 37.47
N LEU A 39 -2.13 9.12 36.83
CA LEU A 39 -3.04 10.15 37.34
C LEU A 39 -4.48 9.64 37.39
N ILE A 40 -4.93 8.95 36.33
CA ILE A 40 -6.25 8.31 36.28
C ILE A 40 -6.35 7.21 37.35
N ALA A 41 -5.33 6.37 37.51
CA ALA A 41 -5.28 5.32 38.54
C ALA A 41 -5.26 5.89 39.96
N LYS A 42 -4.59 7.03 40.20
CA LYS A 42 -4.65 7.74 41.49
C LYS A 42 -6.01 8.38 41.75
N LEU A 43 -6.65 8.97 40.74
CA LEU A 43 -7.99 9.53 40.83
C LEU A 43 -9.05 8.43 41.08
N ILE A 44 -8.93 7.30 40.38
CA ILE A 44 -9.77 6.12 40.61
C ILE A 44 -9.45 5.51 41.98
N GLY A 45 -8.19 5.33 42.35
CA GLY A 45 -7.80 4.75 43.63
C GLY A 45 -8.31 5.56 44.83
N SER A 46 -8.13 6.89 44.83
CA SER A 46 -8.55 7.76 45.92
C SER A 46 -10.07 7.97 46.02
N ASN A 47 -10.82 7.81 44.92
CA ASN A 47 -12.28 8.06 44.90
C ASN A 47 -13.13 6.82 44.60
N SER A 48 -12.55 5.66 44.31
CA SER A 48 -13.27 4.46 43.81
C SER A 48 -14.32 3.95 44.79
N GLU A 49 -14.07 3.95 46.10
CA GLU A 49 -15.06 3.49 47.08
C GLU A 49 -16.25 4.46 47.22
N GLN A 50 -16.03 5.76 47.08
CA GLN A 50 -17.10 6.78 47.07
C GLN A 50 -17.83 6.88 45.72
N LEU A 51 -17.14 6.66 44.60
CA LEU A 51 -17.75 6.66 43.27
C LEU A 51 -18.52 5.36 42.99
N ALA A 52 -18.01 4.21 43.42
CA ALA A 52 -18.71 2.93 43.23
C ALA A 52 -19.96 2.81 44.10
N SER A 53 -20.01 3.49 45.25
CA SER A 53 -21.19 3.53 46.13
C SER A 53 -22.32 4.43 45.61
N THR A 54 -22.06 5.26 44.59
CA THR A 54 -23.09 6.06 43.91
C THR A 54 -23.39 5.49 42.53
N LYS A 55 -24.67 5.21 42.26
CA LYS A 55 -25.13 4.59 40.98
C LYS A 55 -24.60 5.34 39.74
N LEU A 56 -24.54 6.68 39.84
CA LEU A 56 -24.00 7.57 38.80
C LEU A 56 -22.48 7.44 38.62
N GLY A 57 -21.72 7.20 39.69
CA GLY A 57 -20.27 7.02 39.64
C GLY A 57 -19.89 5.67 39.03
N GLY A 58 -20.66 4.61 39.30
CA GLY A 58 -20.53 3.32 38.64
C GLY A 58 -20.82 3.40 37.13
N GLU A 59 -21.89 4.09 36.72
CA GLU A 59 -22.21 4.32 35.30
C GLU A 59 -21.14 5.15 34.59
N TRP A 60 -20.60 6.17 35.25
CA TRP A 60 -19.51 6.99 34.70
C TRP A 60 -18.22 6.19 34.48
N LEU A 61 -17.84 5.33 35.44
CA LEU A 61 -16.69 4.43 35.30
C LEU A 61 -16.89 3.43 34.16
N LEU A 62 -18.09 2.86 34.03
CA LEU A 62 -18.42 1.91 32.97
C LEU A 62 -18.33 2.57 31.59
N ASN A 63 -18.93 3.76 31.43
CA ASN A 63 -18.89 4.52 30.18
C ASN A 63 -17.47 4.95 29.81
N SER A 64 -16.67 5.36 30.79
CA SER A 64 -15.27 5.73 30.58
C SER A 64 -14.43 4.53 30.15
N ALA A 65 -14.62 3.38 30.79
CA ALA A 65 -13.94 2.13 30.42
C ALA A 65 -14.33 1.69 29.00
N GLN A 66 -15.61 1.76 28.64
CA GLN A 66 -16.09 1.46 27.29
C GLN A 66 -15.47 2.39 26.25
N SER A 67 -15.43 3.70 26.52
CA SER A 67 -14.81 4.67 25.61
C SER A 67 -13.32 4.41 25.39
N ILE A 68 -12.59 4.05 26.44
CA ILE A 68 -11.16 3.71 26.35
C ILE A 68 -10.98 2.44 25.50
N LEU A 69 -11.81 1.43 25.72
CA LEU A 69 -11.76 0.16 24.99
C LEU A 69 -12.04 0.36 23.49
N VAL A 70 -13.06 1.15 23.15
CA VAL A 70 -13.39 1.48 21.75
C VAL A 70 -12.24 2.22 21.09
N ASN A 71 -11.67 3.23 21.74
CA ASN A 71 -10.53 3.98 21.20
C ASN A 71 -9.29 3.10 21.02
N SER A 72 -9.03 2.18 21.95
CA SER A 72 -7.93 1.24 21.85
C SER A 72 -8.08 0.29 20.65
N ILE A 73 -9.29 -0.24 20.43
CA ILE A 73 -9.60 -1.10 19.27
C ILE A 73 -9.42 -0.32 17.96
N LEU A 74 -9.92 0.91 17.88
CA LEU A 74 -9.80 1.74 16.67
C LEU A 74 -8.34 2.06 16.35
N GLU A 75 -7.53 2.37 17.35
CA GLU A 75 -6.11 2.65 17.14
C GLU A 75 -5.34 1.39 16.72
N GLN A 76 -5.66 0.21 17.29
CA GLN A 76 -5.10 -1.07 16.84
C GLN A 76 -5.46 -1.38 15.38
N GLN A 77 -6.73 -1.17 14.98
CA GLN A 77 -7.15 -1.35 13.59
C GLN A 77 -6.43 -0.41 12.65
N LYS A 78 -6.26 0.86 13.03
CA LYS A 78 -5.53 1.86 12.24
C LYS A 78 -4.05 1.47 12.05
N GLN A 79 -3.41 0.95 13.09
CA GLN A 79 -2.03 0.47 12.99
C GLN A 79 -1.91 -0.77 12.11
N ALA A 80 -2.85 -1.72 12.21
CA ALA A 80 -2.91 -2.89 11.35
C ALA A 80 -3.06 -2.51 9.87
N HIS A 81 -4.01 -1.62 9.54
CA HIS A 81 -4.19 -1.12 8.18
C HIS A 81 -2.95 -0.38 7.65
N LYS A 82 -2.25 0.37 8.51
CA LYS A 82 -1.00 1.04 8.11
C LYS A 82 0.08 0.02 7.75
N LEU A 83 0.22 -1.05 8.53
CA LEU A 83 1.17 -2.13 8.25
C LEU A 83 0.84 -2.83 6.92
N GLU A 84 -0.43 -3.16 6.71
CA GLU A 84 -0.93 -3.79 5.49
C GLU A 84 -0.66 -2.90 4.25
N LEU A 85 -0.90 -1.59 4.36
CA LEU A 85 -0.59 -0.63 3.29
C LEU A 85 0.91 -0.54 3.00
N GLU A 86 1.78 -0.58 4.02
CA GLU A 86 3.23 -0.62 3.77
C GLU A 86 3.65 -1.92 3.09
N GLN A 87 3.05 -3.05 3.48
CA GLN A 87 3.32 -4.34 2.86
C GLN A 87 2.85 -4.39 1.41
N LEU A 88 1.66 -3.84 1.11
CA LEU A 88 1.16 -3.65 -0.26
C LEU A 88 2.09 -2.75 -1.08
N LYS A 89 2.59 -1.64 -0.51
CA LYS A 89 3.55 -0.77 -1.19
C LYS A 89 4.86 -1.48 -1.51
N VAL A 90 5.36 -2.32 -0.60
CA VAL A 90 6.56 -3.13 -0.85
C VAL A 90 6.30 -4.14 -1.96
N ASN A 91 5.18 -4.85 -1.90
CA ASN A 91 4.79 -5.82 -2.93
C ASN A 91 4.68 -5.16 -4.31
N LEU A 92 4.02 -4.00 -4.42
CA LEU A 92 3.90 -3.26 -5.68
C LEU A 92 5.27 -2.81 -6.23
N LYS A 93 6.18 -2.31 -5.37
CA LYS A 93 7.55 -1.97 -5.80
C LYS A 93 8.35 -3.18 -6.32
N THR A 94 8.12 -4.35 -5.75
CA THR A 94 8.75 -5.59 -6.23
C THR A 94 8.10 -6.11 -7.51
N THR A 95 6.80 -5.85 -7.73
CA THR A 95 6.12 -6.21 -8.97
C THR A 95 6.54 -5.29 -10.13
N ASP A 96 6.73 -3.99 -9.86
CA ASP A 96 7.22 -3.01 -10.86
C ASP A 96 8.67 -3.26 -11.32
N THR A 97 9.47 -4.03 -10.57
CA THR A 97 10.86 -4.35 -10.93
C THR A 97 11.00 -5.57 -11.84
N ILE A 98 9.91 -6.27 -12.18
CA ILE A 98 9.93 -7.43 -13.10
C ILE A 98 9.56 -7.05 -14.55
N GLU A 99 9.09 -5.82 -14.81
CA GLU A 99 8.76 -5.37 -16.18
C GLU A 99 9.84 -4.45 -16.78
N ILE A 100 11.06 -4.98 -16.89
CA ILE A 100 11.90 -4.65 -18.06
C ILE A 100 11.93 -5.91 -18.93
N LYS A 101 10.76 -6.32 -19.42
CA LYS A 101 10.70 -7.10 -20.65
C LYS A 101 10.85 -6.08 -21.76
N THR A 102 12.00 -6.12 -22.42
CA THR A 102 12.25 -5.53 -23.74
C THR A 102 10.94 -5.36 -24.50
N HIS A 103 10.52 -4.13 -24.76
CA HIS A 103 9.33 -3.86 -25.55
C HIS A 103 9.48 -4.62 -26.88
N PRO A 104 8.57 -5.56 -27.18
CA PRO A 104 8.72 -6.36 -28.37
C PRO A 104 8.53 -5.44 -29.58
N ASP A 105 9.42 -5.54 -30.56
CA ASP A 105 9.32 -4.75 -31.79
C ASP A 105 8.08 -5.18 -32.57
N LEU A 106 7.04 -4.34 -32.53
CA LEU A 106 5.76 -4.57 -33.22
C LEU A 106 5.87 -4.45 -34.75
N SER A 107 6.99 -3.93 -35.25
CA SER A 107 7.25 -3.81 -36.69
C SER A 107 7.92 -5.05 -37.30
N ASP A 108 8.33 -6.02 -36.48
CA ASP A 108 8.95 -7.26 -36.95
C ASP A 108 7.92 -8.20 -37.58
N SER A 109 7.71 -8.03 -38.89
CA SER A 109 6.83 -8.85 -39.72
C SER A 109 7.21 -10.34 -39.82
N LYS A 110 8.39 -10.74 -39.32
CA LYS A 110 8.86 -12.14 -39.35
C LYS A 110 8.72 -12.83 -37.98
N ARG A 111 8.26 -12.10 -36.95
CA ARG A 111 8.15 -12.64 -35.60
C ARG A 111 6.89 -13.46 -35.42
N ALA A 112 7.07 -14.65 -34.85
CA ALA A 112 6.00 -15.50 -34.35
C ALA A 112 5.37 -14.91 -33.08
N TRP A 113 4.14 -14.39 -33.17
CA TRP A 113 3.38 -13.89 -32.03
C TRP A 113 2.54 -14.99 -31.41
N SER A 114 2.80 -15.30 -30.14
CA SER A 114 1.91 -16.13 -29.34
C SER A 114 0.75 -15.30 -28.77
N PHE A 115 -0.36 -15.97 -28.45
CA PHE A 115 -1.52 -15.33 -27.81
C PHE A 115 -1.11 -14.61 -26.51
N ASP A 116 -0.32 -15.26 -25.67
CA ASP A 116 0.11 -14.72 -24.37
C ASP A 116 1.02 -13.49 -24.52
N GLU A 117 1.82 -13.41 -25.58
CA GLU A 117 2.63 -12.22 -25.86
C GLU A 117 1.79 -11.02 -26.32
N LEU A 118 0.70 -11.28 -27.05
CA LEU A 118 -0.21 -10.22 -27.51
C LEU A 118 -1.12 -9.71 -26.39
N VAL A 119 -1.40 -10.53 -25.37
CA VAL A 119 -2.15 -10.15 -24.16
C VAL A 119 -1.30 -9.33 -23.16
N ASN A 120 -0.05 -9.02 -23.51
CA ASN A 120 0.78 -8.13 -22.71
C ASN A 120 0.21 -6.70 -22.65
N THR A 121 0.28 -6.09 -21.46
CA THR A 121 -0.10 -4.70 -21.16
C THR A 121 0.41 -3.70 -22.20
N TYR A 122 1.68 -3.82 -22.61
CA TYR A 122 2.30 -2.92 -23.59
C TYR A 122 1.65 -3.04 -24.98
N VAL A 123 1.42 -4.26 -25.46
CA VAL A 123 0.81 -4.49 -26.78
C VAL A 123 -0.63 -4.00 -26.76
N MET A 124 -1.40 -4.37 -25.73
CA MET A 124 -2.81 -3.98 -25.57
C MET A 124 -3.02 -2.46 -25.47
N SER A 125 -2.05 -1.72 -24.91
CA SER A 125 -2.13 -0.25 -24.77
C SER A 125 -1.64 0.54 -25.99
N ASN A 126 -0.84 -0.08 -26.85
CA ASN A 126 -0.15 0.61 -27.96
C ASN A 126 -0.58 0.13 -29.35
N THR A 127 -1.56 -0.78 -29.44
CA THR A 127 -2.08 -1.30 -30.70
C THR A 127 -3.59 -1.14 -30.78
N SER A 128 -4.09 -0.79 -31.96
CA SER A 128 -5.51 -0.84 -32.26
C SER A 128 -5.99 -2.29 -32.38
N SER A 129 -7.29 -2.53 -32.18
CA SER A 129 -7.91 -3.85 -32.34
C SER A 129 -7.63 -4.48 -33.71
N ARG A 130 -7.51 -3.67 -34.77
CA ARG A 130 -7.19 -4.14 -36.13
C ARG A 130 -5.72 -4.56 -36.25
N GLU A 131 -4.80 -3.79 -35.68
CA GLU A 131 -3.37 -4.12 -35.67
C GLU A 131 -3.09 -5.37 -34.83
N LEU A 132 -3.80 -5.53 -33.71
CA LEU A 132 -3.70 -6.70 -32.85
C LEU A 132 -4.07 -8.00 -33.58
N LEU A 133 -5.18 -8.00 -34.34
CA LEU A 133 -5.58 -9.14 -35.17
C LEU A 133 -4.59 -9.40 -36.31
N ALA A 134 -4.02 -8.34 -36.90
CA ALA A 134 -3.01 -8.47 -37.94
C ALA A 134 -1.75 -9.15 -37.39
N LEU A 135 -1.26 -8.73 -36.22
CA LEU A 135 -0.13 -9.36 -35.54
C LEU A 135 -0.40 -10.83 -35.21
N PHE A 136 -1.63 -11.15 -34.75
CA PHE A 136 -2.03 -12.52 -34.46
C PHE A 136 -2.11 -13.41 -35.71
N SER A 137 -2.43 -12.82 -36.87
CA SER A 137 -2.58 -13.53 -38.14
C SER A 137 -1.26 -13.70 -38.90
N GLN A 138 -0.20 -12.94 -38.59
CA GLN A 138 1.08 -12.96 -39.31
C GLN A 138 1.77 -14.33 -39.39
N ASN A 139 1.42 -15.26 -38.50
CA ASN A 139 2.15 -16.52 -38.31
C ASN A 139 1.33 -17.78 -38.53
N LYS A 140 0.05 -17.63 -38.90
CA LYS A 140 -0.81 -18.77 -39.13
C LYS A 140 -0.97 -18.98 -40.63
N SER A 141 -0.57 -20.16 -41.10
CA SER A 141 -0.76 -20.61 -42.48
C SER A 141 -2.24 -20.63 -42.88
N ASP A 142 -3.10 -20.86 -41.89
CA ASP A 142 -4.56 -20.82 -41.95
C ASP A 142 -5.09 -19.69 -41.06
N GLU A 143 -6.26 -19.14 -41.39
CA GLU A 143 -6.85 -18.05 -40.61
C GLU A 143 -7.04 -18.47 -39.13
N PRO A 144 -6.64 -17.65 -38.14
CA PRO A 144 -6.78 -18.01 -36.74
C PRO A 144 -8.24 -18.37 -36.41
N PRO A 145 -8.50 -19.38 -35.55
CA PRO A 145 -9.86 -19.71 -35.15
C PRO A 145 -10.60 -18.46 -34.66
N ILE A 146 -11.82 -18.25 -35.14
CA ILE A 146 -12.64 -17.08 -34.82
C ILE A 146 -12.79 -16.93 -33.29
N ASP A 147 -12.86 -18.04 -32.56
CA ASP A 147 -12.95 -18.04 -31.10
C ASP A 147 -11.72 -17.42 -30.42
N GLU A 148 -10.51 -17.68 -30.93
CA GLU A 148 -9.29 -17.07 -30.39
C GLU A 148 -9.19 -15.58 -30.74
N GLN A 149 -9.63 -15.20 -31.94
CA GLN A 149 -9.69 -13.80 -32.34
C GLN A 149 -10.69 -13.02 -31.47
N ASN A 150 -11.88 -13.59 -31.24
CA ASN A 150 -12.91 -13.00 -30.39
C ASN A 150 -12.42 -12.87 -28.95
N ARG A 151 -11.76 -13.91 -28.42
CA ARG A 151 -11.18 -13.87 -27.08
C ARG A 151 -10.09 -12.80 -26.95
N LEU A 152 -9.26 -12.63 -27.97
CA LEU A 152 -8.24 -11.57 -28.00
C LEU A 152 -8.88 -10.17 -28.00
N LEU A 153 -9.95 -9.99 -28.80
CA LEU A 153 -10.70 -8.73 -28.86
C LEU A 153 -11.48 -8.43 -27.58
N GLU A 154 -12.04 -9.45 -26.91
CA GLU A 154 -12.71 -9.30 -25.62
C GLU A 154 -11.76 -8.76 -24.56
N ILE A 155 -10.55 -9.34 -24.48
CA ILE A 155 -9.50 -8.86 -23.56
C ILE A 155 -9.07 -7.44 -23.92
N TRP A 156 -8.87 -7.13 -25.21
CA TRP A 156 -8.52 -5.78 -25.65
C TRP A 156 -9.60 -4.75 -25.30
N ARG A 157 -10.89 -5.10 -25.47
CA ARG A 157 -12.02 -4.26 -25.08
C ARG A 157 -12.09 -4.04 -23.57
N ALA A 158 -11.83 -5.08 -22.77
CA ALA A 158 -11.77 -4.94 -21.31
C ALA A 158 -10.64 -4.00 -20.86
N PHE A 159 -9.60 -3.84 -21.67
CA PHE A 159 -8.46 -2.98 -21.38
C PHE A 159 -8.64 -1.53 -21.89
N ASN A 160 -9.34 -1.33 -23.00
CA ASN A 160 -9.42 -0.04 -23.72
C ASN A 160 -10.83 0.57 -23.82
N GLY A 161 -11.88 -0.16 -23.43
CA GLY A 161 -13.28 0.29 -23.44
C GLY A 161 -13.75 0.77 -22.08
#